data_AF-A6W8P9-F1
#
_entry.id   AF-A6W8P9-F1
#
_cell.length_a   1.000
_cell.length_b   1.000
_cell.length_c   1.000
_cell.angle_alpha   90.00
_cell.angle_beta   90.00
_cell.angle_gamma   90.00
#
_symmetry.space_group_name_H-M   'P 1'
#
loop_
_entity.id
_entity.type
_entity.pdbx_description
1 polymer ?
#
loop_
_entity_poly.entity_id
_entity_poly.type
_entity_poly.pdbx_seq_one_letter_code
_entity_poly.pdbx_strand_id
1 'polypeptide(L)'
;MTGYALLKNSRGGILEGTLVKIARSAGTAPPPDPVDPVDPTTPVDPTYPPDVAPNELSTGPVSSKLRWAPPTLVNPVTWNITSAATSSRTFANDQDVIINTPVPITWKNGVTIKGGRNIIWRGGDIRLNSPAYTGDAGSDAAKLNRGVYIVGNTGTAGLATPRHIFIEGLKISGVEVWEGVNVDMMNDTRATVTIQNYYCQRVNWRVPPGGGTHDGGDVLQVWRGPWRLRVDRLSAPECTYQSLFLQPVKFYPGSYVPLDLYQFRNMDFHGVDGSTYSPPSPKSTAQLINVTNPDVLGKDRRTCYNVYINPGPGRSYAQAVGGTWVGLQQGPPPAPFVDPSKVGIGYVSPGYENP
;
A
#
# COMPACT_ATOMS: atom_id res chain seq x y z
N MET A 1 25.74 -29.70 1.62
CA MET A 1 26.21 -28.34 1.28
C MET A 1 27.35 -27.96 2.20
N THR A 2 28.51 -27.61 1.65
CA THR A 2 29.64 -27.10 2.42
C THR A 2 29.44 -25.60 2.61
N GLY A 3 29.38 -25.13 3.87
CA GLY A 3 29.27 -23.71 4.20
C GLY A 3 30.59 -23.18 4.75
N TYR A 4 30.92 -21.94 4.40
CA TYR A 4 32.01 -21.18 5.01
C TYR A 4 31.41 -20.04 5.84
N ALA A 5 31.99 -19.77 7.01
CA ALA A 5 31.58 -18.67 7.87
C ALA A 5 32.73 -17.68 8.09
N LEU A 6 32.41 -16.39 8.09
CA LEU A 6 33.34 -15.31 8.47
C LEU A 6 33.27 -15.09 9.97
N LEU A 7 34.39 -15.28 10.66
CA LEU A 7 34.51 -14.98 12.08
C LEU A 7 34.93 -13.52 12.26
N LYS A 8 34.11 -12.74 12.98
CA LYS A 8 34.44 -11.39 13.43
C LYS A 8 34.88 -11.44 14.88
N ASN A 9 35.90 -10.66 15.24
CA ASN A 9 36.27 -10.51 16.64
C ASN A 9 35.30 -9.58 17.38
N SER A 10 35.41 -9.53 18.71
CA SER A 10 34.56 -8.73 19.60
C SER A 10 34.62 -7.21 19.37
N ARG A 11 35.51 -6.73 18.48
CA ARG A 11 35.60 -5.33 18.06
C ARG A 11 35.17 -5.11 16.60
N GLY A 12 34.57 -6.11 15.96
CA GLY A 12 34.00 -6.00 14.61
C GLY A 12 34.99 -6.13 13.45
N GLY A 13 36.28 -6.40 13.72
CA GLY A 13 37.27 -6.67 12.68
C GLY A 13 37.12 -8.08 12.10
N ILE A 14 37.18 -8.22 10.78
CA ILE A 14 37.26 -9.52 10.10
C ILE A 14 38.68 -10.04 10.26
N LEU A 15 38.84 -11.25 10.79
CA LEU A 15 40.14 -11.92 10.85
C LEU A 15 40.50 -12.42 9.45
N GLU A 16 41.43 -11.75 8.77
CA GLU A 16 41.97 -12.24 7.51
C GLU A 16 42.84 -13.49 7.76
N GLY A 17 42.53 -14.60 7.09
CA GLY A 17 43.45 -15.73 6.95
C GLY A 17 42.92 -17.16 7.17
N THR A 18 41.72 -17.38 7.72
CA THR A 18 41.28 -18.76 8.01
C THR A 18 39.81 -19.01 7.66
N LEU A 19 39.57 -19.69 6.54
CA LEU A 19 38.28 -20.27 6.21
C LEU A 19 38.12 -21.60 6.97
N VAL A 20 37.30 -21.62 8.02
CA VAL A 20 36.99 -22.86 8.76
C VAL A 20 35.93 -23.64 7.98
N LYS A 21 36.28 -24.86 7.55
CA LYS A 21 35.36 -25.79 6.89
C LYS A 21 34.51 -26.48 7.96
N ILE A 22 33.22 -26.16 8.01
CA ILE A 22 32.29 -26.81 8.93
C ILE A 22 31.68 -28.01 8.21
N ALA A 23 32.02 -29.23 8.65
CA ALA A 23 31.33 -30.44 8.22
C ALA A 23 30.05 -30.59 9.03
N ARG A 24 28.88 -30.62 8.37
CA ARG A 24 27.62 -31.02 9.01
C ARG A 24 27.55 -32.55 9.03
N SER A 25 27.40 -33.14 10.22
CA SER A 25 27.02 -34.54 10.34
C SER A 25 25.57 -34.72 9.84
N ALA A 26 25.31 -35.85 9.18
CA ALA A 26 23.96 -36.23 8.77
C ALA A 26 23.16 -36.63 10.03
N GLY A 27 22.50 -35.65 10.64
CA GLY A 27 21.55 -35.87 11.72
C GLY A 27 20.21 -36.36 11.18
N THR A 28 19.64 -37.36 11.84
CA THR A 28 18.25 -37.81 11.67
C THR A 28 17.28 -36.63 11.85
N ALA A 29 16.18 -36.63 11.08
CA ALA A 29 15.18 -35.58 11.13
C ALA A 29 14.71 -35.30 12.58
N PRO A 30 14.60 -34.04 13.01
CA PRO A 30 14.04 -33.73 14.32
C PRO A 30 12.59 -34.24 14.39
N PRO A 31 12.13 -34.67 15.58
CA PRO A 31 10.72 -35.00 15.78
C PRO A 31 9.85 -33.77 15.44
N PRO A 32 8.61 -33.98 14.97
CA PRO A 32 7.68 -32.88 14.75
C PRO A 32 7.52 -32.08 16.05
N ASP A 33 7.53 -30.75 15.93
CA ASP A 33 7.32 -29.87 17.06
C ASP A 33 5.99 -30.21 17.76
N PRO A 34 5.95 -30.22 19.11
CA PRO A 34 4.70 -30.34 19.84
C PRO A 34 3.78 -29.19 19.43
N VAL A 35 2.52 -29.51 19.13
CA VAL A 35 1.49 -28.51 18.85
C VAL A 35 1.35 -27.64 20.10
N ASP A 36 1.68 -26.36 19.98
CA ASP A 36 1.51 -25.41 21.08
C ASP A 36 0.04 -25.41 21.55
N PRO A 37 -0.22 -25.50 22.86
CA PRO A 37 -1.58 -25.40 23.38
C PRO A 37 -2.15 -24.03 23.00
N VAL A 38 -3.33 -24.05 22.37
CA VAL A 38 -4.07 -22.84 21.99
C VAL A 38 -4.30 -22.00 23.26
N ASP A 39 -3.71 -20.80 23.32
CA ASP A 39 -3.91 -19.87 24.43
C ASP A 39 -5.38 -19.38 24.43
N PRO A 40 -6.18 -19.75 25.44
CA PRO A 40 -7.60 -19.39 25.52
C PRO A 40 -7.84 -17.91 25.80
N THR A 41 -6.79 -17.12 26.04
CA THR A 41 -6.89 -15.67 26.27
C THR A 41 -6.72 -14.84 25.00
N THR A 42 -6.39 -15.46 23.86
CA THR A 42 -6.33 -14.76 22.59
C THR A 42 -7.75 -14.29 22.21
N PRO A 43 -8.02 -12.98 22.14
CA PRO A 43 -9.33 -12.49 21.74
C PRO A 43 -9.67 -13.07 20.37
N VAL A 44 -10.79 -13.78 20.29
CA VAL A 44 -11.30 -14.33 19.04
C VAL A 44 -11.52 -13.15 18.10
N ASP A 45 -10.74 -13.10 17.01
CA ASP A 45 -10.86 -12.08 15.98
C ASP A 45 -12.32 -12.10 15.49
N PRO A 46 -13.07 -10.97 15.46
CA PRO A 46 -14.41 -10.95 14.88
C PRO A 46 -14.37 -11.68 13.54
N THR A 47 -15.15 -12.76 13.45
CA THR A 47 -15.05 -13.79 12.41
C THR A 47 -15.15 -13.16 11.02
N TYR A 48 -14.01 -12.88 10.40
CA TYR A 48 -13.94 -12.50 9.01
C TYR A 48 -14.31 -13.72 8.15
N PRO A 49 -15.00 -13.54 7.02
CA PRO A 49 -15.13 -14.62 6.07
C PRO A 49 -13.73 -15.14 5.75
N PRO A 50 -13.50 -16.47 5.75
CA PRO A 50 -12.19 -17.04 5.53
C PRO A 50 -11.60 -16.47 4.24
N ASP A 51 -10.37 -15.99 4.30
CA ASP A 51 -9.65 -15.55 3.12
C ASP A 51 -9.62 -16.72 2.13
N VAL A 52 -10.21 -16.54 0.95
CA VAL A 52 -10.25 -17.59 -0.09
C VAL A 52 -8.82 -18.00 -0.39
N ALA A 53 -8.55 -19.31 -0.31
CA ALA A 53 -7.22 -19.87 -0.46
C ALA A 53 -6.55 -19.38 -1.77
N PRO A 54 -5.22 -19.20 -1.80
CA PRO A 54 -4.52 -18.55 -2.91
C PRO A 54 -4.65 -19.20 -4.31
N ASN A 55 -5.26 -20.39 -4.41
CA ASN A 55 -5.15 -21.27 -5.56
C ASN A 55 -6.23 -21.08 -6.66
N GLU A 56 -7.17 -20.15 -6.50
CA GLU A 56 -8.10 -19.80 -7.60
C GLU A 56 -7.67 -18.51 -8.29
N LEU A 57 -6.66 -18.62 -9.16
CA LEU A 57 -6.40 -17.64 -10.22
C LEU A 57 -7.57 -17.71 -11.23
N SER A 58 -8.71 -17.12 -10.87
CA SER A 58 -9.87 -17.05 -11.76
C SER A 58 -9.56 -16.11 -12.93
N THR A 59 -9.42 -16.69 -14.11
CA THR A 59 -9.41 -16.00 -15.41
C THR A 59 -10.82 -15.63 -15.89
N GLY A 60 -11.84 -15.84 -15.04
CA GLY A 60 -13.23 -15.49 -15.35
C GLY A 60 -13.45 -13.98 -15.42
N PRO A 61 -14.61 -13.56 -15.96
CA PRO A 61 -14.98 -12.15 -15.99
C PRO A 61 -14.96 -11.56 -14.57
N VAL A 62 -14.43 -10.35 -14.45
CA VAL A 62 -14.48 -9.61 -13.18
C VAL A 62 -15.95 -9.45 -12.80
N SER A 63 -16.30 -9.92 -11.61
CA SER A 63 -17.64 -9.78 -11.04
C SER A 63 -18.11 -8.32 -11.08
N SER A 64 -19.40 -8.04 -11.13
CA SER A 64 -19.88 -6.67 -11.00
C SER A 64 -19.79 -6.17 -9.55
N LYS A 65 -19.86 -7.08 -8.57
CA LYS A 65 -19.82 -6.79 -7.12
C LYS A 65 -18.39 -6.70 -6.59
N LEU A 66 -18.19 -5.86 -5.59
CA LEU A 66 -16.92 -5.72 -4.88
C LEU A 66 -16.65 -6.89 -3.94
N ARG A 67 -15.38 -7.17 -3.67
CA ARG A 67 -14.99 -8.36 -2.92
C ARG A 67 -15.32 -8.28 -1.43
N TRP A 68 -15.04 -7.14 -0.80
CA TRP A 68 -15.09 -6.98 0.65
C TRP A 68 -16.14 -5.95 1.07
N ALA A 69 -17.02 -6.34 2.00
CA ALA A 69 -17.89 -5.40 2.69
C ALA A 69 -17.09 -4.53 3.69
N PRO A 70 -17.55 -3.30 4.01
CA PRO A 70 -16.96 -2.50 5.08
C PRO A 70 -17.21 -3.14 6.45
N PRO A 71 -16.43 -2.75 7.48
CA PRO A 71 -16.72 -3.15 8.85
C PRO A 71 -18.07 -2.57 9.33
N THR A 72 -18.73 -3.26 10.25
CA THR A 72 -19.89 -2.70 10.98
C THR A 72 -19.43 -1.56 11.88
N LEU A 73 -20.14 -0.44 11.84
CA LEU A 73 -19.86 0.71 12.71
C LEU A 73 -20.76 0.69 13.95
N VAL A 74 -20.20 1.12 15.08
CA VAL A 74 -20.91 1.31 16.34
C VAL A 74 -20.90 2.79 16.67
N ASN A 75 -22.08 3.43 16.67
CA ASN A 75 -22.26 4.86 16.98
C ASN A 75 -21.28 5.78 16.23
N PRO A 76 -21.20 5.71 14.88
CA PRO A 76 -20.18 6.44 14.16
C PRO A 76 -20.39 7.95 14.20
N VAL A 77 -19.29 8.69 14.15
CA VAL A 77 -19.32 10.12 13.84
C VAL A 77 -19.18 10.34 12.34
N THR A 78 -19.87 11.36 11.82
CA THR A 78 -19.68 11.79 10.43
C THR A 78 -18.67 12.93 10.37
N TRP A 79 -17.66 12.78 9.51
CA TRP A 79 -16.72 13.84 9.16
C TRP A 79 -17.03 14.35 7.75
N ASN A 80 -17.65 15.52 7.67
CA ASN A 80 -17.89 16.21 6.41
C ASN A 80 -16.65 17.03 6.04
N ILE A 81 -16.04 16.73 4.89
CA ILE A 81 -14.91 17.47 4.36
C ILE A 81 -15.43 18.40 3.26
N THR A 82 -15.58 19.68 3.60
CA THR A 82 -16.14 20.70 2.70
C THR A 82 -15.15 21.81 2.36
N SER A 83 -13.99 21.85 3.03
CA SER A 83 -12.96 22.85 2.84
C SER A 83 -11.57 22.36 3.29
N ALA A 84 -10.53 23.08 2.89
CA ALA A 84 -9.15 22.85 3.32
C ALA A 84 -8.99 22.84 4.86
N ALA A 85 -9.70 23.71 5.57
CA ALA A 85 -9.65 23.77 7.04
C ALA A 85 -10.15 22.47 7.70
N THR A 86 -10.96 21.70 6.98
CA THR A 86 -11.56 20.45 7.45
C THR A 86 -10.92 19.20 6.89
N SER A 87 -9.81 19.30 6.15
CA SER A 87 -9.25 18.17 5.41
C SER A 87 -8.28 17.31 6.20
N SER A 88 -7.95 17.69 7.44
CA SER A 88 -7.10 16.93 8.35
C SER A 88 -7.81 16.76 9.68
N ARG A 89 -7.90 15.52 10.16
CA ARG A 89 -8.54 15.23 11.45
C ARG A 89 -7.87 14.07 12.18
N THR A 90 -7.75 14.24 13.49
CA THR A 90 -7.42 13.17 14.44
C THR A 90 -8.68 12.69 15.12
N PHE A 91 -8.92 11.39 15.09
CA PHE A 91 -10.01 10.72 15.78
C PHE A 91 -9.50 10.00 17.01
N ALA A 92 -10.37 9.80 18.00
CA ALA A 92 -10.06 8.94 19.13
C ALA A 92 -9.87 7.49 18.65
N ASN A 93 -9.00 6.74 19.33
CA ASN A 93 -8.59 5.40 18.91
C ASN A 93 -9.76 4.40 18.78
N ASP A 94 -10.82 4.58 19.56
CA ASP A 94 -12.03 3.73 19.63
C ASP A 94 -13.20 4.28 18.80
N GLN A 95 -13.02 5.41 18.12
CA GLN A 95 -14.08 6.10 17.40
C GLN A 95 -14.30 5.49 16.01
N ASP A 96 -15.55 5.12 15.73
CA ASP A 96 -15.99 4.74 14.39
C ASP A 96 -16.38 5.98 13.59
N VAL A 97 -16.03 6.01 12.31
CA VAL A 97 -16.08 7.21 11.48
C VAL A 97 -16.67 6.92 10.11
N ILE A 98 -17.58 7.79 9.68
CA ILE A 98 -18.02 7.92 8.29
C ILE A 98 -17.40 9.18 7.72
N ILE A 99 -16.63 9.06 6.65
CA ILE A 99 -16.08 10.19 5.91
C ILE A 99 -17.02 10.53 4.76
N ASN A 100 -17.43 11.79 4.69
CA ASN A 100 -18.28 12.32 3.62
C ASN A 100 -17.56 13.49 2.91
N THR A 101 -17.49 13.41 1.58
CA THR A 101 -16.82 14.40 0.72
C THR A 101 -17.80 14.92 -0.33
N PRO A 102 -18.74 15.81 0.06
CA PRO A 102 -19.83 16.22 -0.83
C PRO A 102 -19.39 17.17 -1.95
N VAL A 103 -18.16 17.69 -1.89
CA VAL A 103 -17.60 18.64 -2.85
C VAL A 103 -16.21 18.18 -3.31
N PRO A 104 -15.76 18.61 -4.51
CA PRO A 104 -14.42 18.29 -4.95
C PRO A 104 -13.37 18.91 -4.03
N ILE A 105 -12.35 18.14 -3.69
CA ILE A 105 -11.21 18.58 -2.90
C ILE A 105 -10.14 19.11 -3.85
N THR A 106 -9.92 20.43 -3.86
CA THR A 106 -8.99 21.08 -4.80
C THR A 106 -7.78 21.72 -4.13
N TRP A 107 -7.61 21.52 -2.83
CA TRP A 107 -6.58 22.15 -2.02
C TRP A 107 -5.38 21.23 -1.79
N LYS A 108 -4.27 21.84 -1.38
CA LYS A 108 -3.01 21.16 -1.06
C LYS A 108 -3.14 20.23 0.15
N ASN A 109 -2.32 19.19 0.21
CA ASN A 109 -2.29 18.13 1.21
C ASN A 109 -3.53 17.22 1.25
N GLY A 110 -4.45 17.37 0.29
CA GLY A 110 -5.61 16.50 0.15
C GLY A 110 -6.34 16.25 1.46
N VAL A 111 -6.51 14.98 1.82
CA VAL A 111 -7.16 14.53 3.07
C VAL A 111 -6.19 13.76 3.95
N THR A 112 -6.10 14.12 5.23
CA THR A 112 -5.32 13.40 6.25
C THR A 112 -6.22 12.81 7.33
N ILE A 113 -6.14 11.48 7.49
CA ILE A 113 -6.87 10.70 8.50
C ILE A 113 -5.89 10.24 9.56
N LYS A 114 -6.09 10.61 10.83
CA LYS A 114 -5.26 10.13 11.95
C LYS A 114 -6.12 9.43 12.99
N GLY A 115 -5.72 8.23 13.41
CA GLY A 115 -6.45 7.42 14.38
C GLY A 115 -7.85 6.97 13.94
N GLY A 116 -8.72 6.60 14.90
CA GLY A 116 -10.03 5.97 14.64
C GLY A 116 -9.95 4.44 14.62
N ARG A 117 -11.07 3.77 14.89
CA ARG A 117 -11.18 2.30 14.91
C ARG A 117 -11.72 1.75 13.59
N ASN A 118 -12.99 1.95 13.28
CA ASN A 118 -13.57 1.57 11.98
C ASN A 118 -13.88 2.82 11.17
N ILE A 119 -13.28 2.95 10.00
CA ILE A 119 -13.43 4.12 9.12
C ILE A 119 -14.00 3.66 7.80
N ILE A 120 -15.10 4.27 7.38
CA ILE A 120 -15.70 4.09 6.06
C ILE A 120 -15.65 5.40 5.30
N TRP A 121 -15.03 5.39 4.13
CA TRP A 121 -15.06 6.47 3.17
C TRP A 121 -15.56 5.94 1.82
N ARG A 122 -16.76 6.34 1.43
CA ARG A 122 -17.35 6.02 0.12
C ARG A 122 -17.42 7.26 -0.75
N GLY A 123 -16.95 7.14 -1.99
CA GLY A 123 -16.86 8.23 -2.95
C GLY A 123 -15.79 9.25 -2.60
N GLY A 124 -15.86 10.39 -3.28
CA GLY A 124 -14.95 11.51 -3.11
C GLY A 124 -14.09 11.78 -4.35
N ASP A 125 -13.95 13.05 -4.68
CA ASP A 125 -13.24 13.53 -5.87
C ASP A 125 -12.17 14.53 -5.44
N ILE A 126 -10.91 14.17 -5.59
CA ILE A 126 -9.74 15.00 -5.31
C ILE A 126 -9.14 15.46 -6.62
N ARG A 127 -8.94 16.77 -6.79
CA ARG A 127 -8.48 17.41 -8.03
C ARG A 127 -7.27 18.31 -7.76
N LEU A 128 -6.08 17.80 -7.98
CA LEU A 128 -4.82 18.50 -7.75
C LEU A 128 -4.30 19.07 -9.07
N ASN A 129 -4.75 20.29 -9.41
CA ASN A 129 -4.41 20.97 -10.67
C ASN A 129 -3.39 22.11 -10.50
N SER A 130 -3.10 22.50 -9.27
CA SER A 130 -2.18 23.60 -8.99
C SER A 130 -0.85 23.04 -8.51
N PRO A 131 0.28 23.53 -9.05
CA PRO A 131 1.58 23.06 -8.60
C PRO A 131 1.73 23.34 -7.11
N ALA A 132 2.23 22.34 -6.37
CA ALA A 132 2.81 22.56 -5.06
C ALA A 132 4.09 23.39 -5.25
N TYR A 133 3.92 24.70 -5.35
CA TYR A 133 4.90 25.76 -5.13
C TYR A 133 6.37 25.44 -5.47
N THR A 134 6.92 26.16 -6.44
CA THR A 134 8.31 26.04 -6.91
C THR A 134 9.40 26.49 -5.91
N GLY A 135 9.01 26.99 -4.73
CA GLY A 135 9.91 27.58 -3.73
C GLY A 135 10.33 26.67 -2.57
N ASP A 136 9.59 25.59 -2.30
CA ASP A 136 9.95 24.68 -1.21
C ASP A 136 10.92 23.62 -1.73
N ALA A 137 12.22 23.87 -1.52
CA ALA A 137 13.31 22.94 -1.85
C ALA A 137 13.42 21.76 -0.85
N GLY A 138 12.44 21.58 0.05
CA GLY A 138 12.45 20.54 1.08
C GLY A 138 11.70 19.27 0.68
N SER A 139 12.01 18.15 1.35
CA SER A 139 11.36 16.83 1.26
C SER A 139 9.86 16.79 1.65
N ASP A 140 9.25 17.96 1.82
CA ASP A 140 7.84 18.11 2.18
C ASP A 140 6.99 18.57 0.97
N ALA A 141 7.63 18.93 -0.14
CA ALA A 141 6.92 19.37 -1.33
C ALA A 141 6.00 18.27 -1.90
N ALA A 142 6.42 16.98 -1.96
CA ALA A 142 5.54 15.90 -2.43
C ALA A 142 4.22 15.83 -1.65
N LYS A 143 4.30 16.07 -0.34
CA LYS A 143 3.17 15.96 0.59
C LYS A 143 2.08 16.97 0.27
N LEU A 144 2.45 18.14 -0.23
CA LEU A 144 1.52 19.20 -0.63
C LEU A 144 0.59 18.78 -1.77
N ASN A 145 1.00 17.82 -2.60
CA ASN A 145 0.21 17.32 -3.73
C ASN A 145 -0.10 15.82 -3.62
N ARG A 146 -0.28 15.38 -2.37
CA ARG A 146 -0.84 14.10 -2.00
C ARG A 146 -2.37 14.16 -1.95
N GLY A 147 -3.04 13.13 -2.45
CA GLY A 147 -4.49 13.02 -2.36
C GLY A 147 -4.97 12.57 -0.97
N VAL A 148 -4.48 11.44 -0.46
CA VAL A 148 -4.88 10.92 0.85
C VAL A 148 -3.66 10.52 1.68
N TYR A 149 -3.67 10.85 2.97
CA TYR A 149 -2.73 10.35 3.95
C TYR A 149 -3.43 9.68 5.11
N ILE A 150 -3.25 8.36 5.23
CA ILE A 150 -3.74 7.57 6.35
C ILE A 150 -2.61 7.38 7.33
N VAL A 151 -2.82 7.87 8.54
CA VAL A 151 -1.84 7.83 9.61
C VAL A 151 -2.35 6.91 10.71
N GLY A 152 -1.44 6.09 11.21
CA GLY A 152 -1.62 5.23 12.38
C GLY A 152 -2.12 6.00 13.60
N ASN A 153 -2.50 5.25 14.63
CA ASN A 153 -2.85 5.85 15.91
C ASN A 153 -1.61 6.54 16.52
N THR A 154 -1.82 7.71 17.13
CA THR A 154 -0.75 8.52 17.72
C THR A 154 -0.34 8.05 19.12
N GLY A 155 -0.94 6.96 19.63
CA GLY A 155 -0.59 6.35 20.92
C GLY A 155 0.60 5.39 20.83
N THR A 156 1.38 5.31 21.91
CA THR A 156 2.47 4.32 22.09
C THR A 156 1.98 2.95 22.53
N ALA A 157 0.78 2.86 23.12
CA ALA A 157 0.13 1.60 23.42
C ALA A 157 -0.54 1.08 22.15
N GLY A 158 -0.13 -0.09 21.67
CA GLY A 158 -0.84 -0.80 20.60
C GLY A 158 -2.33 -0.87 20.92
N LEU A 159 -3.18 -0.74 19.89
CA LEU A 159 -4.61 -0.83 20.11
C LEU A 159 -4.98 -2.22 20.63
N ALA A 160 -5.82 -2.28 21.66
CA ALA A 160 -6.46 -3.53 22.08
C ALA A 160 -7.41 -4.07 20.98
N THR A 161 -7.93 -3.18 20.13
CA THR A 161 -8.87 -3.52 19.06
C THR A 161 -8.25 -3.29 17.68
N PRO A 162 -8.37 -4.22 16.73
CA PRO A 162 -7.94 -4.00 15.35
C PRO A 162 -8.59 -2.75 14.74
N ARG A 163 -7.81 -2.01 13.94
CA ARG A 163 -8.30 -0.84 13.19
C ARG A 163 -8.61 -1.23 11.75
N HIS A 164 -9.71 -0.74 11.22
CA HIS A 164 -10.17 -1.04 9.88
C HIS A 164 -10.43 0.25 9.12
N ILE A 165 -9.69 0.48 8.05
CA ILE A 165 -9.91 1.62 7.14
C ILE A 165 -10.41 1.08 5.81
N PHE A 166 -11.61 1.47 5.44
CA PHE A 166 -12.29 1.04 4.23
C PHE A 166 -12.56 2.24 3.33
N ILE A 167 -11.91 2.28 2.17
CA ILE A 167 -12.06 3.31 1.15
C ILE A 167 -12.65 2.67 -0.10
N GLU A 168 -13.72 3.26 -0.65
CA GLU A 168 -14.41 2.74 -1.81
C GLU A 168 -14.82 3.86 -2.76
N GLY A 169 -14.63 3.71 -4.07
CA GLY A 169 -15.16 4.64 -5.06
C GLY A 169 -14.46 5.99 -5.12
N LEU A 170 -13.20 6.07 -4.66
CA LEU A 170 -12.40 7.29 -4.62
C LEU A 170 -11.87 7.63 -6.01
N LYS A 171 -11.92 8.93 -6.35
CA LYS A 171 -11.29 9.49 -7.54
C LYS A 171 -10.23 10.52 -7.15
N ILE A 172 -9.02 10.36 -7.66
CA ILE A 172 -7.94 11.35 -7.59
C ILE A 172 -7.55 11.72 -9.01
N SER A 173 -7.48 13.01 -9.31
CA SER A 173 -7.24 13.54 -10.64
C SER A 173 -6.48 14.86 -10.60
N GLY A 174 -6.03 15.30 -11.78
CA GLY A 174 -5.35 16.58 -11.97
C GLY A 174 -3.90 16.44 -12.40
N VAL A 175 -3.40 17.49 -13.04
CA VAL A 175 -2.07 17.48 -13.68
C VAL A 175 -0.92 17.55 -12.69
N GLU A 176 -1.21 17.83 -11.41
CA GLU A 176 -0.22 18.03 -10.35
C GLU A 176 -0.38 17.00 -9.23
N VAL A 177 -1.04 15.86 -9.43
CA VAL A 177 -1.05 14.79 -8.43
C VAL A 177 0.37 14.22 -8.34
N TRP A 178 0.98 14.30 -7.16
CA TRP A 178 2.32 13.78 -6.90
C TRP A 178 2.24 12.46 -6.13
N GLU A 179 1.27 12.33 -5.22
CA GLU A 179 1.01 11.08 -4.51
C GLU A 179 -0.50 10.82 -4.45
N GLY A 180 -0.92 9.57 -4.66
CA GLY A 180 -2.30 9.14 -4.53
C GLY A 180 -2.66 8.92 -3.06
N VAL A 181 -2.68 7.67 -2.63
CA VAL A 181 -2.96 7.28 -1.24
C VAL A 181 -1.67 6.87 -0.55
N ASN A 182 -1.31 7.55 0.53
CA ASN A 182 -0.20 7.16 1.39
C ASN A 182 -0.75 6.57 2.69
N VAL A 183 -0.12 5.49 3.14
CA VAL A 183 -0.47 4.76 4.35
C VAL A 183 0.77 4.71 5.22
N ASP A 184 0.65 5.18 6.45
CA ASP A 184 1.72 5.13 7.44
C ASP A 184 1.13 4.68 8.77
N MET A 185 1.15 3.39 9.04
CA MET A 185 0.45 2.84 10.20
C MET A 185 1.19 3.05 11.52
N MET A 186 2.40 3.62 11.52
CA MET A 186 3.16 3.97 12.71
C MET A 186 3.18 2.84 13.77
N ASN A 187 2.43 2.98 14.86
CA ASN A 187 2.33 2.03 15.98
C ASN A 187 1.11 1.09 15.88
N ASP A 188 0.36 1.17 14.80
CA ASP A 188 -0.86 0.41 14.59
C ASP A 188 -0.55 -0.96 13.99
N THR A 189 -0.19 -1.89 14.89
CA THR A 189 0.33 -3.21 14.52
C THR A 189 -0.74 -4.19 14.02
N ARG A 190 -2.02 -3.83 14.09
CA ARG A 190 -3.16 -4.66 13.67
C ARG A 190 -4.15 -3.92 12.78
N ALA A 191 -3.70 -2.92 12.04
CA ALA A 191 -4.53 -2.21 11.08
C ALA A 191 -4.78 -3.03 9.80
N THR A 192 -6.02 -3.04 9.33
CA THR A 192 -6.41 -3.48 7.99
C THR A 192 -6.79 -2.27 7.15
N VAL A 193 -6.18 -2.12 5.98
CA VAL A 193 -6.57 -1.11 4.99
C VAL A 193 -7.17 -1.82 3.77
N THR A 194 -8.40 -1.46 3.42
CA THR A 194 -9.12 -1.96 2.24
C THR A 194 -9.42 -0.80 1.30
N ILE A 195 -8.99 -0.90 0.05
CA ILE A 195 -9.24 0.10 -1.00
C ILE A 195 -9.91 -0.60 -2.18
N GLN A 196 -11.09 -0.13 -2.59
CA GLN A 196 -11.86 -0.71 -3.70
C GLN A 196 -12.38 0.34 -4.68
N ASN A 197 -12.46 0.05 -5.98
CA ASN A 197 -12.93 0.99 -7.01
C ASN A 197 -12.20 2.34 -6.91
N TYR A 198 -10.88 2.32 -6.95
CA TYR A 198 -10.05 3.51 -6.85
C TYR A 198 -9.50 3.91 -8.22
N TYR A 199 -9.81 5.12 -8.66
CA TYR A 199 -9.25 5.71 -9.87
C TYR A 199 -8.26 6.83 -9.51
N CYS A 200 -7.02 6.70 -9.93
CA CYS A 200 -6.00 7.73 -9.83
C CYS A 200 -5.55 8.11 -11.23
N GLN A 201 -6.05 9.23 -11.77
CA GLN A 201 -5.80 9.59 -13.17
C GLN A 201 -4.31 9.59 -13.50
N ARG A 202 -3.52 10.28 -12.67
CA ARG A 202 -2.11 10.55 -12.91
C ARG A 202 -1.36 10.57 -11.59
N VAL A 203 -0.10 10.14 -11.62
CA VAL A 203 0.88 10.46 -10.58
C VAL A 203 2.18 10.93 -11.21
N ASN A 204 2.62 12.10 -10.78
CA ASN A 204 3.83 12.75 -11.27
C ASN A 204 5.02 12.46 -10.37
N TRP A 205 6.09 12.02 -11.00
CA TRP A 205 7.43 12.04 -10.48
C TRP A 205 7.91 13.47 -10.35
N ARG A 206 8.64 13.76 -9.28
CA ARG A 206 9.40 14.99 -9.19
C ARG A 206 10.75 14.75 -8.54
N VAL A 207 11.77 15.43 -9.07
CA VAL A 207 13.03 15.64 -8.35
C VAL A 207 12.94 17.01 -7.69
N PRO A 208 13.07 17.11 -6.36
CA PRO A 208 13.17 18.40 -5.70
C PRO A 208 14.34 19.23 -6.28
N PRO A 209 14.17 20.55 -6.45
CA PRO A 209 15.28 21.43 -6.80
C PRO A 209 16.45 21.22 -5.82
N GLY A 210 17.65 20.96 -6.35
CA GLY A 210 18.86 20.69 -5.54
C GLY A 210 19.32 19.23 -5.50
N GLY A 211 18.53 18.30 -6.05
CA GLY A 211 18.86 16.87 -6.05
C GLY A 211 18.63 16.26 -4.68
N GLY A 212 17.80 15.22 -4.62
CA GLY A 212 17.40 14.59 -3.37
C GLY A 212 16.88 13.18 -3.57
N THR A 213 16.53 12.53 -2.46
CA THR A 213 15.79 11.26 -2.50
C THR A 213 14.45 11.48 -3.19
N HIS A 214 14.05 10.52 -4.03
CA HIS A 214 12.74 10.48 -4.67
C HIS A 214 11.62 10.95 -3.70
N ASP A 215 10.76 11.84 -4.20
CA ASP A 215 9.59 12.35 -3.48
C ASP A 215 8.41 12.40 -4.46
N GLY A 216 7.50 11.43 -4.36
CA GLY A 216 6.30 11.32 -5.17
C GLY A 216 6.41 10.49 -6.47
N GLY A 217 5.25 10.21 -7.05
CA GLY A 217 5.06 9.32 -8.18
C GLY A 217 4.31 8.04 -7.84
N ASP A 218 3.74 7.96 -6.63
CA ASP A 218 3.07 6.77 -6.09
C ASP A 218 1.56 6.87 -6.10
N VAL A 219 0.87 5.91 -6.72
CA VAL A 219 -0.59 5.78 -6.69
C VAL A 219 -1.04 5.28 -5.31
N LEU A 220 -0.29 4.32 -4.76
CA LEU A 220 -0.45 3.82 -3.40
C LEU A 220 0.93 3.59 -2.79
N GLN A 221 1.21 4.30 -1.71
CA GLN A 221 2.44 4.21 -0.95
C GLN A 221 2.16 3.75 0.48
N VAL A 222 3.03 2.87 0.99
CA VAL A 222 2.83 2.17 2.26
C VAL A 222 4.12 2.16 3.07
N TRP A 223 4.03 2.64 4.31
CA TRP A 223 5.08 2.63 5.33
C TRP A 223 4.54 2.04 6.64
N ARG A 224 5.41 1.34 7.38
CA ARG A 224 5.15 0.88 8.75
C ARG A 224 3.84 0.09 8.94
N GLY A 225 3.60 -0.92 8.13
CA GLY A 225 2.30 -1.62 8.03
C GLY A 225 1.54 -1.14 6.80
N PRO A 226 0.24 -1.40 6.65
CA PRO A 226 -0.66 -2.03 7.62
C PRO A 226 -0.35 -3.51 7.87
N TRP A 227 -1.01 -4.09 8.89
CA TRP A 227 -0.97 -5.54 9.14
C TRP A 227 -1.55 -6.31 7.95
N ARG A 228 -2.69 -5.83 7.43
CA ARG A 228 -3.33 -6.33 6.21
C ARG A 228 -3.58 -5.20 5.22
N LEU A 229 -3.30 -5.45 3.95
CA LEU A 229 -3.62 -4.55 2.84
C LEU A 229 -4.46 -5.30 1.82
N ARG A 230 -5.64 -4.77 1.48
CA ARG A 230 -6.54 -5.32 0.48
C ARG A 230 -6.84 -4.26 -0.57
N VAL A 231 -6.56 -4.56 -1.82
CA VAL A 231 -6.81 -3.66 -2.95
C VAL A 231 -7.56 -4.44 -4.03
N ASP A 232 -8.69 -3.92 -4.50
CA ASP A 232 -9.45 -4.48 -5.61
C ASP A 232 -9.95 -3.35 -6.54
N ARG A 233 -9.77 -3.49 -7.85
CA ARG A 233 -10.17 -2.49 -8.85
C ARG A 233 -9.50 -1.16 -8.60
N LEU A 234 -8.22 -1.09 -8.94
CA LEU A 234 -7.42 0.12 -8.90
C LEU A 234 -6.95 0.43 -10.32
N SER A 235 -7.30 1.61 -10.83
CA SER A 235 -6.85 2.07 -12.15
C SER A 235 -6.02 3.32 -12.05
N ALA A 236 -4.87 3.32 -12.72
CA ALA A 236 -4.03 4.50 -12.88
C ALA A 236 -3.42 4.60 -14.29
N PRO A 237 -4.12 5.29 -15.22
CA PRO A 237 -3.74 5.32 -16.62
C PRO A 237 -2.55 6.23 -16.94
N GLU A 238 -2.09 7.08 -16.02
CA GLU A 238 -1.00 8.03 -16.28
C GLU A 238 0.07 8.04 -15.18
N CYS A 239 0.84 6.97 -15.06
CA CYS A 239 1.91 6.84 -14.08
C CYS A 239 3.24 7.33 -14.66
N THR A 240 3.89 8.30 -14.01
CA THR A 240 5.19 8.79 -14.45
C THR A 240 6.39 8.22 -13.67
N TYR A 241 6.14 7.43 -12.62
CA TYR A 241 7.18 6.78 -11.81
C TYR A 241 6.71 5.48 -11.18
N GLN A 242 6.60 5.39 -9.85
CA GLN A 242 6.40 4.13 -9.14
C GLN A 242 4.96 3.99 -8.69
N SER A 243 4.08 3.29 -9.41
CA SER A 243 2.65 3.25 -9.02
C SER A 243 2.39 2.68 -7.62
N LEU A 244 3.03 1.58 -7.24
CA LEU A 244 2.94 0.97 -5.91
C LEU A 244 4.30 1.01 -5.22
N PHE A 245 4.34 1.60 -4.03
CA PHE A 245 5.54 1.66 -3.21
C PHE A 245 5.27 1.10 -1.81
N LEU A 246 5.74 -0.13 -1.58
CA LEU A 246 5.42 -0.91 -0.39
C LEU A 246 6.67 -1.11 0.47
N GLN A 247 6.75 -0.36 1.57
CA GLN A 247 7.80 -0.50 2.57
C GLN A 247 7.21 -0.68 3.98
N PRO A 248 6.44 -1.77 4.21
CA PRO A 248 5.69 -1.94 5.45
C PRO A 248 6.59 -2.11 6.68
N VAL A 249 7.89 -2.33 6.52
CA VAL A 249 8.83 -2.39 7.67
C VAL A 249 9.80 -1.22 7.76
N LYS A 250 9.67 -0.22 6.88
CA LYS A 250 10.54 0.96 6.94
C LYS A 250 10.31 1.72 8.23
N PHE A 251 11.38 2.28 8.78
CA PHE A 251 11.38 3.09 10.01
C PHE A 251 11.02 2.35 11.31
N TYR A 252 10.92 1.02 11.34
CA TYR A 252 10.85 0.29 12.62
C TYR A 252 12.25 0.10 13.22
N PRO A 253 12.52 0.66 14.42
CA PRO A 253 13.77 0.42 15.13
C PRO A 253 13.72 -0.94 15.84
N GLY A 254 13.96 -2.03 15.09
CA GLY A 254 14.28 -3.34 15.67
C GLY A 254 13.12 -4.18 16.21
N SER A 255 11.88 -3.69 16.22
CA SER A 255 10.68 -4.48 16.52
C SER A 255 9.89 -4.73 15.24
N TYR A 256 9.92 -5.97 14.76
CA TYR A 256 9.11 -6.42 13.63
C TYR A 256 7.63 -6.33 13.99
N VAL A 257 6.86 -5.59 13.22
CA VAL A 257 5.39 -5.73 13.26
C VAL A 257 5.05 -6.94 12.39
N PRO A 258 4.36 -7.96 12.93
CA PRO A 258 3.89 -9.06 12.11
C PRO A 258 3.04 -8.49 11.00
N LEU A 259 3.42 -8.78 9.76
CA LEU A 259 2.62 -8.52 8.58
C LEU A 259 1.85 -9.79 8.28
N ASP A 260 0.59 -9.66 7.93
CA ASP A 260 -0.22 -10.77 7.44
C ASP A 260 -0.43 -10.59 5.95
N LEU A 261 -1.68 -10.53 5.49
CA LEU A 261 -2.01 -10.63 4.07
C LEU A 261 -1.95 -9.29 3.34
N TYR A 262 -1.19 -9.26 2.25
CA TYR A 262 -1.24 -8.20 1.24
C TYR A 262 -1.85 -8.79 -0.03
N GLN A 263 -3.06 -8.36 -0.36
CA GLN A 263 -3.87 -8.91 -1.43
C GLN A 263 -4.23 -7.82 -2.44
N PHE A 264 -3.83 -8.02 -3.68
CA PHE A 264 -4.05 -7.12 -4.78
C PHE A 264 -4.84 -7.81 -5.87
N ARG A 265 -5.93 -7.19 -6.33
CA ARG A 265 -6.85 -7.75 -7.32
C ARG A 265 -7.23 -6.68 -8.34
N ASN A 266 -7.33 -7.05 -9.61
CA ASN A 266 -7.90 -6.21 -10.68
C ASN A 266 -7.26 -4.80 -10.69
N MET A 267 -5.95 -4.73 -10.86
CA MET A 267 -5.23 -3.44 -10.89
C MET A 267 -4.69 -3.16 -12.29
N ASP A 268 -4.78 -1.93 -12.76
CA ASP A 268 -4.17 -1.47 -14.01
C ASP A 268 -3.30 -0.24 -13.80
N PHE A 269 -2.06 -0.30 -14.29
CA PHE A 269 -1.10 0.79 -14.25
C PHE A 269 -0.50 1.02 -15.62
N HIS A 270 -0.55 2.26 -16.10
CA HIS A 270 -0.04 2.62 -17.42
C HIS A 270 1.03 3.70 -17.30
N GLY A 271 2.22 3.39 -17.78
CA GLY A 271 3.30 4.36 -17.94
C GLY A 271 3.00 5.31 -19.11
N VAL A 272 3.37 6.57 -18.97
CA VAL A 272 3.27 7.59 -20.04
C VAL A 272 4.64 7.97 -20.58
N ASP A 273 4.67 8.60 -21.76
CA ASP A 273 5.92 9.13 -22.34
C ASP A 273 6.58 10.14 -21.39
N GLY A 274 7.91 10.11 -21.32
CA GLY A 274 8.68 10.99 -20.43
C GLY A 274 8.75 10.58 -18.95
N SER A 275 8.12 9.47 -18.54
CA SER A 275 8.20 8.87 -17.19
C SER A 275 9.59 8.34 -16.75
N THR A 276 10.69 8.85 -17.32
CA THR A 276 12.05 8.38 -17.03
C THR A 276 12.66 9.15 -15.87
N TYR A 277 13.34 8.43 -14.98
CA TYR A 277 14.35 8.98 -14.09
C TYR A 277 15.39 9.71 -14.93
N SER A 278 15.43 11.05 -14.86
CA SER A 278 16.39 11.86 -15.60
C SER A 278 17.84 11.55 -15.13
N PRO A 279 18.84 11.53 -16.03
CA PRO A 279 20.27 11.31 -15.72
C PRO A 279 20.81 12.22 -14.59
N PRO A 280 21.89 11.82 -13.87
CA PRO A 280 23.00 10.99 -14.36
C PRO A 280 22.99 9.53 -13.89
N SER A 281 21.93 9.07 -13.24
CA SER A 281 21.84 7.69 -12.77
C SER A 281 21.06 6.85 -13.79
N PRO A 282 21.72 5.96 -14.57
CA PRO A 282 21.06 4.97 -15.43
C PRO A 282 20.39 3.85 -14.62
N LYS A 283 19.93 4.15 -13.40
CA LYS A 283 18.99 3.31 -12.64
C LYS A 283 17.62 3.38 -13.31
N SER A 284 17.61 2.86 -14.53
CA SER A 284 16.45 2.42 -15.25
C SER A 284 15.67 1.49 -14.32
N THR A 285 14.54 1.96 -13.81
CA THR A 285 13.26 1.25 -13.86
C THR A 285 12.22 2.07 -13.10
N ALA A 286 11.16 2.52 -13.78
CA ALA A 286 9.94 2.93 -13.09
C ALA A 286 9.36 1.65 -12.46
N GLN A 287 9.65 1.42 -11.18
CA GLN A 287 9.18 0.24 -10.47
C GLN A 287 7.71 0.46 -10.15
N LEU A 288 6.83 0.02 -11.04
CA LEU A 288 5.39 0.13 -10.81
C LEU A 288 4.95 -0.65 -9.56
N ILE A 289 5.77 -1.60 -9.09
CA ILE A 289 5.69 -2.18 -7.75
C ILE A 289 7.08 -2.27 -7.15
N ASN A 290 7.36 -1.47 -6.13
CA ASN A 290 8.56 -1.57 -5.30
C ASN A 290 8.20 -2.20 -3.96
N VAL A 291 8.78 -3.37 -3.64
CA VAL A 291 8.68 -3.97 -2.30
C VAL A 291 10.08 -4.08 -1.74
N THR A 292 10.43 -3.21 -0.80
CA THR A 292 11.72 -3.33 -0.11
C THR A 292 11.62 -4.37 1.00
N ASN A 293 12.62 -5.26 1.06
CA ASN A 293 12.73 -6.36 2.02
C ASN A 293 11.71 -7.49 1.80
N PRO A 294 11.75 -8.20 0.65
CA PRO A 294 10.77 -9.24 0.30
C PRO A 294 10.79 -10.44 1.25
N ASP A 295 11.90 -10.70 1.94
CA ASP A 295 12.05 -11.83 2.87
C ASP A 295 11.20 -11.65 4.14
N VAL A 296 10.90 -10.40 4.52
CA VAL A 296 10.13 -10.03 5.72
C VAL A 296 8.64 -10.35 5.60
N LEU A 297 8.10 -10.32 4.38
CA LEU A 297 6.71 -10.67 4.13
C LEU A 297 6.50 -12.19 4.00
N GLY A 298 7.57 -12.99 3.91
CA GLY A 298 7.48 -14.34 3.39
C GLY A 298 7.02 -14.33 1.92
N LYS A 299 7.36 -15.37 1.16
CA LYS A 299 6.88 -15.45 -0.24
C LYS A 299 5.36 -15.65 -0.32
N ASP A 300 4.76 -16.22 0.72
CA ASP A 300 3.38 -16.71 0.71
C ASP A 300 2.31 -15.70 1.16
N ARG A 301 2.71 -14.52 1.67
CA ARG A 301 1.74 -13.53 2.21
C ARG A 301 1.41 -12.37 1.27
N ARG A 302 1.89 -12.45 0.03
CA ARG A 302 1.56 -11.51 -1.05
C ARG A 302 0.82 -12.25 -2.13
N THR A 303 -0.39 -11.80 -2.46
CA THR A 303 -1.19 -12.39 -3.52
C THR A 303 -1.61 -11.32 -4.51
N CYS A 304 -1.36 -11.55 -5.80
CA CYS A 304 -1.76 -10.67 -6.89
C CYS A 304 -2.65 -11.47 -7.85
N TYR A 305 -3.83 -10.93 -8.18
CA TYR A 305 -4.78 -11.52 -9.12
C TYR A 305 -5.18 -10.48 -10.16
N ASN A 306 -5.15 -10.83 -11.44
CA ASN A 306 -5.60 -9.95 -12.52
C ASN A 306 -4.95 -8.55 -12.47
N VAL A 307 -3.61 -8.52 -12.40
CA VAL A 307 -2.85 -7.26 -12.37
C VAL A 307 -2.29 -7.00 -13.77
N TYR A 308 -2.62 -5.85 -14.33
CA TYR A 308 -2.12 -5.37 -15.59
C TYR A 308 -1.17 -4.20 -15.44
N ILE A 309 -0.04 -4.30 -16.13
CA ILE A 309 0.94 -3.24 -16.22
C ILE A 309 1.24 -2.98 -17.70
N ASN A 310 1.00 -1.76 -18.15
CA ASN A 310 1.47 -1.26 -19.43
C ASN A 310 2.65 -0.30 -19.18
N PRO A 311 3.90 -0.68 -19.49
CA PRO A 311 5.07 0.15 -19.16
C PRO A 311 5.17 1.44 -19.99
N GLY A 312 4.43 1.57 -21.10
CA GLY A 312 4.59 2.64 -22.08
C GLY A 312 5.77 2.42 -23.06
N PRO A 313 5.87 3.21 -24.16
CA PRO A 313 6.90 3.06 -25.18
C PRO A 313 8.34 3.14 -24.64
N GLY A 314 9.22 2.27 -25.16
CA GLY A 314 10.67 2.30 -24.89
C GLY A 314 11.10 1.77 -23.52
N ARG A 315 10.26 0.99 -22.82
CA ARG A 315 10.45 0.61 -21.41
C ARG A 315 10.26 -0.88 -21.16
N SER A 316 10.99 -1.42 -20.19
CA SER A 316 10.87 -2.80 -19.71
C SER A 316 10.57 -2.79 -18.21
N TYR A 317 9.36 -3.18 -17.79
CA TYR A 317 8.97 -3.36 -16.38
C TYR A 317 8.21 -4.68 -16.27
N ALA A 318 8.22 -5.46 -15.19
CA ALA A 318 8.42 -5.21 -13.75
C ALA A 318 9.62 -6.00 -13.17
N GLN A 319 9.97 -5.85 -11.88
CA GLN A 319 10.72 -6.88 -11.13
C GLN A 319 10.42 -6.80 -9.63
N ALA A 320 9.89 -7.88 -9.06
CA ALA A 320 10.32 -8.31 -7.73
C ALA A 320 11.31 -9.46 -7.94
N VAL A 321 12.49 -9.50 -7.33
CA VAL A 321 13.38 -10.67 -7.39
C VAL A 321 13.82 -11.04 -5.98
N GLY A 322 13.47 -12.28 -5.60
CA GLY A 322 13.28 -12.73 -4.22
C GLY A 322 11.90 -13.35 -3.99
N GLY A 323 10.96 -13.23 -4.96
CA GLY A 323 9.91 -14.24 -5.16
C GLY A 323 8.57 -13.86 -5.83
N THR A 324 8.40 -13.42 -7.09
CA THR A 324 9.17 -12.65 -8.08
C THR A 324 8.13 -12.26 -9.15
N TRP A 325 7.84 -10.98 -9.39
CA TRP A 325 6.95 -10.55 -10.49
C TRP A 325 7.73 -9.71 -11.49
N VAL A 326 8.04 -10.26 -12.67
CA VAL A 326 8.79 -9.55 -13.71
C VAL A 326 7.96 -9.47 -14.98
N GLY A 327 7.34 -8.32 -15.25
CA GLY A 327 6.61 -8.07 -16.51
C GLY A 327 5.09 -8.01 -16.44
N LEU A 328 4.53 -7.95 -15.23
CA LEU A 328 3.18 -8.42 -14.93
C LEU A 328 2.07 -7.89 -15.85
N GLN A 329 1.49 -8.77 -16.64
CA GLN A 329 0.15 -8.61 -17.24
C GLN A 329 -0.59 -9.94 -17.04
N GLN A 330 -1.49 -10.04 -16.07
CA GLN A 330 -2.50 -11.10 -16.05
C GLN A 330 -3.88 -10.44 -16.04
N GLY A 331 -4.69 -10.74 -17.07
CA GLY A 331 -5.69 -9.82 -17.66
C GLY A 331 -7.04 -9.71 -16.93
N PRO A 332 -8.04 -8.98 -17.49
CA PRO A 332 -8.09 -8.29 -18.78
C PRO A 332 -7.95 -6.74 -18.69
N PRO A 333 -7.29 -6.09 -19.66
CA PRO A 333 -7.16 -4.62 -19.67
C PRO A 333 -6.93 -3.97 -21.08
N PRO A 334 -7.97 -3.80 -21.89
CA PRO A 334 -7.96 -2.75 -22.95
C PRO A 334 -8.79 -1.52 -22.58
N ALA A 335 -9.33 -1.49 -21.37
CA ALA A 335 -9.91 -0.33 -20.70
C ALA A 335 -9.59 -0.43 -19.19
N PRO A 336 -9.61 0.68 -18.44
CA PRO A 336 -9.40 0.67 -17.00
C PRO A 336 -10.39 -0.25 -16.27
N PHE A 337 -9.94 -0.92 -15.20
CA PHE A 337 -10.85 -1.67 -14.31
C PHE A 337 -11.90 -0.77 -13.63
N VAL A 338 -11.58 0.51 -13.47
CA VAL A 338 -12.43 1.52 -12.85
C VAL A 338 -12.80 2.57 -13.89
N ASP A 339 -14.09 2.64 -14.25
CA ASP A 339 -14.63 3.71 -15.07
C ASP A 339 -14.62 5.04 -14.28
N PRO A 340 -13.86 6.06 -14.71
CA PRO A 340 -13.75 7.34 -13.99
C PRO A 340 -15.06 8.14 -13.93
N SER A 341 -16.08 7.76 -14.68
CA SER A 341 -17.44 8.32 -14.59
C SER A 341 -18.30 7.67 -13.51
N LYS A 342 -17.88 6.50 -12.99
CA LYS A 342 -18.61 5.75 -11.95
C LYS A 342 -18.09 6.00 -10.56
N VAL A 343 -16.91 6.59 -10.40
CA VAL A 343 -16.27 6.92 -9.12
C VAL A 343 -16.20 8.42 -8.89
N GLY A 344 -15.98 8.82 -7.64
CA GLY A 344 -15.98 10.23 -7.25
C GLY A 344 -17.16 10.60 -6.34
N ILE A 345 -17.56 11.87 -6.40
CA ILE A 345 -18.72 12.37 -5.68
C ILE A 345 -19.98 11.67 -6.19
N GLY A 346 -20.85 11.24 -5.28
CA GLY A 346 -22.09 10.53 -5.63
C GLY A 346 -21.87 9.07 -6.02
N TYR A 347 -20.68 8.52 -5.80
CA TYR A 347 -20.41 7.09 -5.99
C TYR A 347 -21.45 6.21 -5.28
N VAL A 348 -21.96 5.21 -5.99
CA VAL A 348 -22.88 4.20 -5.47
C VAL A 348 -22.21 2.83 -5.55
N SER A 349 -22.13 2.14 -4.42
CA SER A 349 -21.55 0.79 -4.35
C SER A 349 -22.33 -0.20 -5.22
N PRO A 350 -21.66 -1.08 -5.99
CA PRO A 350 -22.34 -2.17 -6.68
C PRO A 350 -22.72 -3.33 -5.72
N GLY A 351 -22.47 -3.18 -4.42
CA GLY A 351 -22.64 -4.23 -3.41
C GLY A 351 -21.44 -5.17 -3.34
N TYR A 352 -21.53 -6.15 -2.45
CA TYR A 352 -20.41 -7.03 -2.08
C TYR A 352 -20.70 -8.50 -2.33
N GLU A 353 -19.68 -9.25 -2.72
CA GLU A 353 -19.75 -10.70 -2.95
C GLU A 353 -19.92 -11.46 -1.63
N ASN A 354 -19.24 -11.01 -0.58
CA ASN A 354 -19.36 -11.52 0.79
C ASN A 354 -19.87 -10.38 1.68
N PRO A 355 -21.20 -10.22 1.81
CA PRO A 355 -21.81 -9.14 2.58
C PRO A 355 -21.61 -9.27 4.10
#